data_AF-A0A3N5J9P2-F1
#
_entry.id   AF-A0A3N5J9P2-F1
#
_cell.length_a   1.000
_cell.length_b   1.000
_cell.length_c   1.000
_cell.angle_alpha   90.00
_cell.angle_beta   90.00
_cell.angle_gamma   90.00
#
_symmetry.space_group_name_H-M   'P 1'
#
loop_
_entity.id
_entity.type
_entity.pdbx_description
1 polymer ?
#
loop_
_entity_poly.entity_id
_entity_poly.type
_entity_poly.pdbx_seq_one_letter_code
_entity_poly.pdbx_strand_id
1 'polypeptide(L)'
;MENEVQAVQEAVNTQQDERYENARVGLMSFLATHPRIKQVHISRALNDIKAPTLNQWMSGKYTGNVTRITAEVENFLQREKEKESLKRRDEEQVVETVNLAAIHQIARDCHVKGKIGVVYGDSSLG
;
A
#
# COMPACT_ATOMS: atom_id res chain seq x y z
N MET A 1 -44.06 2.00 -7.58
CA MET A 1 -42.81 2.75 -7.84
C MET A 1 -42.06 3.12 -6.56
N GLU A 2 -42.72 3.58 -5.48
CA GLU A 2 -42.02 3.93 -4.23
C GLU A 2 -41.36 2.73 -3.52
N ASN A 3 -41.99 1.54 -3.52
CA ASN A 3 -41.44 0.32 -2.90
C ASN A 3 -40.18 -0.24 -3.60
N GLU A 4 -40.04 -0.03 -4.91
CA GLU A 4 -38.86 -0.54 -5.66
C GLU A 4 -37.64 0.35 -5.43
N VAL A 5 -37.84 1.66 -5.27
CA VAL A 5 -36.75 2.61 -4.98
C VAL A 5 -36.17 2.38 -3.57
N GLN A 6 -37.03 2.03 -2.61
CA GLN A 6 -36.61 1.75 -1.24
C GLN A 6 -35.80 0.45 -1.13
N ALA A 7 -36.23 -0.62 -1.81
CA ALA A 7 -35.49 -1.89 -1.88
C ALA A 7 -34.12 -1.75 -2.56
N VAL A 8 -34.01 -0.92 -3.60
CA VAL A 8 -32.73 -0.62 -4.27
C VAL A 8 -31.80 0.16 -3.34
N GLN A 9 -32.32 1.12 -2.56
CA GLN A 9 -31.51 1.91 -1.63
C GLN A 9 -30.98 1.07 -0.45
N GLU A 10 -31.79 0.15 0.06
CA GLU A 10 -31.37 -0.80 1.11
C GLU A 10 -30.26 -1.72 0.61
N ALA A 11 -30.40 -2.28 -0.60
CA ALA A 11 -29.37 -3.12 -1.22
C ALA A 11 -28.04 -2.38 -1.45
N VAL A 12 -28.09 -1.10 -1.84
CA VAL A 12 -26.89 -0.27 -2.01
C VAL A 12 -26.19 0.00 -0.67
N ASN A 13 -26.94 0.24 0.40
CA ASN A 13 -26.37 0.47 1.73
C ASN A 13 -25.70 -0.81 2.27
N THR A 14 -26.34 -1.98 2.12
CA THR A 14 -25.74 -3.25 2.52
C THR A 14 -24.43 -3.53 1.79
N GLN A 15 -24.36 -3.26 0.48
CA GLN A 15 -23.12 -3.41 -0.29
C GLN A 15 -22.01 -2.46 0.16
N GLN A 16 -22.36 -1.23 0.56
CA GLN A 16 -21.38 -0.27 1.07
C GLN A 16 -20.83 -0.67 2.44
N ASP A 17 -21.68 -1.23 3.29
CA ASP A 17 -21.29 -1.74 4.62
C ASP A 17 -20.36 -2.96 4.50
N GLU A 18 -20.68 -3.91 3.62
CA GLU A 18 -19.82 -5.06 3.32
C GLU A 18 -18.46 -4.62 2.77
N ARG A 19 -18.45 -3.65 1.85
CA ARG A 19 -17.22 -3.11 1.27
C ARG A 19 -16.33 -2.47 2.33
N TYR A 20 -16.92 -1.66 3.22
CA TYR A 20 -16.20 -1.08 4.34
C TYR A 20 -15.59 -2.14 5.24
N GLU A 21 -16.36 -3.16 5.62
CA GLU A 21 -15.89 -4.20 6.53
C GLU A 21 -14.77 -5.04 5.91
N ASN A 22 -14.89 -5.38 4.62
CA ASN A 22 -13.84 -6.09 3.88
C ASN A 22 -12.52 -5.29 3.85
N ALA A 23 -12.59 -3.99 3.54
CA ALA A 23 -11.41 -3.13 3.52
C ALA A 23 -10.80 -2.97 4.92
N ARG A 24 -11.63 -2.86 5.96
CA ARG A 24 -11.21 -2.74 7.36
C ARG A 24 -10.47 -3.99 7.83
N VAL A 25 -11.06 -5.17 7.60
CA VAL A 25 -10.47 -6.47 7.96
C VAL A 25 -9.19 -6.70 7.16
N GLY A 26 -9.18 -6.37 5.86
CA GLY A 26 -7.99 -6.47 5.02
C GLY A 26 -6.83 -5.61 5.54
N LEU A 27 -7.11 -4.37 5.93
CA LEU A 27 -6.10 -3.48 6.49
C LEU A 27 -5.58 -3.96 7.86
N MET A 28 -6.46 -4.46 8.72
CA MET A 28 -6.06 -5.01 10.01
C MET A 28 -5.21 -6.28 9.85
N SER A 29 -5.59 -7.17 8.94
CA SER A 29 -4.80 -8.36 8.61
C SER A 29 -3.43 -7.96 8.05
N PHE A 30 -3.37 -6.99 7.15
CA PHE A 30 -2.11 -6.50 6.60
C PHE A 30 -1.15 -5.96 7.68
N LEU A 31 -1.67 -5.17 8.63
CA LEU A 31 -0.89 -4.66 9.77
C LEU A 31 -0.40 -5.77 10.70
N ALA A 32 -1.20 -6.83 10.89
CA ALA A 32 -0.82 -7.99 11.70
C ALA A 32 0.31 -8.81 11.04
N THR A 33 0.25 -9.01 9.72
CA THR A 33 1.28 -9.73 8.97
C THR A 33 2.59 -8.95 8.87
N HIS A 34 2.54 -7.62 8.90
CA HIS A 34 3.71 -6.75 8.74
C HIS A 34 4.00 -5.90 9.99
N PRO A 35 4.58 -6.47 11.07
CA PRO A 35 4.76 -5.76 12.35
C PRO A 35 5.72 -4.56 12.28
N ARG A 36 6.55 -4.47 11.24
CA ARG A 36 7.43 -3.32 11.00
C ARG A 36 6.70 -2.11 10.39
N ILE A 37 5.54 -2.33 9.78
CA ILE A 37 4.73 -1.27 9.15
C ILE A 37 3.72 -0.78 10.19
N LYS A 38 3.87 0.48 10.59
CA LYS A 38 2.92 1.14 11.50
C LYS A 38 1.84 1.85 10.70
N GLN A 39 0.69 2.09 11.34
CA GLN A 39 -0.41 2.85 10.75
C GLN A 39 0.02 4.24 10.21
N VAL A 40 1.00 4.89 10.85
CA VAL A 40 1.58 6.17 10.41
C VAL A 40 2.32 6.06 9.07
N HIS A 41 2.87 4.88 8.74
CA HIS A 41 3.49 4.63 7.44
C HIS A 41 2.42 4.49 6.36
N ILE A 42 1.34 3.76 6.66
CA ILE A 42 0.21 3.58 5.74
C ILE A 42 -0.46 4.93 5.46
N SER A 43 -0.66 5.77 6.49
CA SER A 43 -1.27 7.10 6.31
C SER A 43 -0.48 8.01 5.35
N ARG A 44 0.83 7.79 5.20
CA ARG A 44 1.66 8.55 4.23
C ARG A 44 1.53 8.03 2.80
N ALA A 45 1.18 6.75 2.64
CA ALA A 45 0.97 6.12 1.34
C ALA A 45 -0.45 6.33 0.79
N LEU A 46 -1.37 6.78 1.64
CA LEU A 46 -2.73 7.19 1.30
C LEU A 46 -2.76 8.69 0.98
N ASN A 47 -3.50 9.08 -0.06
CA ASN A 47 -3.61 10.48 -0.49
C ASN A 47 -4.39 11.32 0.54
N ASP A 48 -3.68 12.17 1.30
CA ASP A 48 -4.24 13.14 2.25
C ASP A 48 -5.07 12.56 3.42
N ILE A 49 -4.86 11.29 3.78
CA ILE A 49 -5.51 10.66 4.94
C ILE A 49 -4.56 10.70 6.12
N LYS A 50 -4.84 11.57 7.10
CA LYS A 50 -4.04 11.65 8.33
C LYS A 50 -4.23 10.41 9.19
N ALA A 51 -3.18 9.99 9.91
CA ALA A 51 -3.21 8.83 10.79
C ALA A 51 -4.38 8.81 11.81
N PRO A 52 -4.74 9.93 12.47
CA PRO A 52 -5.89 9.96 13.39
C PRO A 52 -7.22 9.65 12.68
N THR A 53 -7.39 10.16 11.46
CA THR A 53 -8.57 9.92 10.62
C THR A 53 -8.67 8.45 10.24
N LEU A 54 -7.55 7.85 9.84
CA LEU A 54 -7.50 6.41 9.55
C LEU A 54 -7.83 5.57 10.80
N ASN A 55 -7.40 6.01 11.99
CA ASN A 55 -7.70 5.31 13.25
C ASN A 55 -9.19 5.36 13.60
N GLN A 56 -9.80 6.55 13.44
CA GLN A 56 -11.23 6.72 13.63
C GLN A 56 -12.03 5.88 12.62
N TRP A 57 -11.58 5.81 11.37
CA TRP A 57 -12.19 4.97 10.33
C TRP A 57 -12.08 3.48 10.71
N MET A 58 -10.91 2.98 11.09
CA MET A 58 -10.77 1.59 11.53
C MET A 58 -11.60 1.23 12.78
N SER A 59 -11.89 2.23 13.62
CA SER A 59 -12.70 2.08 14.82
C SER A 59 -14.21 2.24 14.56
N GLY A 60 -14.63 2.52 13.31
CA GLY A 60 -16.03 2.78 12.96
C GLY A 60 -16.61 4.09 13.50
N LYS A 61 -15.76 4.99 14.02
CA LYS A 61 -16.19 6.25 14.65
C LYS A 61 -16.10 7.46 13.71
N TYR A 62 -15.61 7.26 12.50
CA TYR A 62 -15.44 8.33 11.53
C TYR A 62 -16.74 8.60 10.78
N THR A 63 -17.29 9.80 10.96
CA THR A 63 -18.57 10.24 10.36
C THR A 63 -18.39 11.05 9.06
N GLY A 64 -17.16 11.22 8.61
CA GLY A 64 -16.86 11.97 7.38
C GLY A 64 -17.06 11.10 6.13
N ASN A 65 -16.29 11.40 5.08
CA ASN A 65 -16.37 10.64 3.83
C ASN A 65 -15.72 9.25 3.97
N VAL A 66 -16.47 8.28 4.47
CA VAL A 66 -16.06 6.88 4.65
C VAL A 66 -15.75 6.22 3.32
N THR A 67 -16.60 6.42 2.30
CA THR A 67 -16.44 5.83 0.96
C THR A 67 -15.10 6.18 0.32
N ARG A 68 -14.64 7.43 0.48
CA ARG A 68 -13.32 7.87 -0.02
C ARG A 68 -12.18 7.15 0.68
N ILE A 69 -12.25 7.01 2.01
CA ILE A 69 -11.20 6.32 2.78
C ILE A 69 -11.18 4.84 2.40
N THR A 70 -12.34 4.20 2.31
CA THR A 70 -12.48 2.80 1.91
C THR A 70 -11.84 2.57 0.53
N ALA A 71 -12.14 3.41 -0.46
CA ALA A 71 -11.55 3.28 -1.80
C ALA A 71 -10.02 3.45 -1.81
N GLU A 72 -9.48 4.41 -1.05
CA GLU A 72 -8.03 4.60 -0.93
C GLU A 72 -7.35 3.43 -0.22
N VAL A 73 -7.99 2.86 0.81
CA VAL A 73 -7.49 1.66 1.52
C VAL A 73 -7.50 0.45 0.59
N GLU A 74 -8.55 0.25 -0.20
CA GLU A 74 -8.59 -0.82 -1.21
C GLU A 74 -7.48 -0.68 -2.24
N ASN A 75 -7.28 0.53 -2.78
CA ASN A 75 -6.21 0.82 -3.72
C ASN A 75 -4.83 0.59 -3.09
N PHE A 76 -4.65 0.90 -1.81
CA PHE A 76 -3.44 0.57 -1.08
C PHE A 76 -3.23 -0.94 -0.97
N LEU A 77 -4.23 -1.69 -0.51
CA LEU A 77 -4.15 -3.14 -0.37
C LEU A 77 -3.89 -3.84 -1.71
N GLN A 78 -4.53 -3.37 -2.78
CA GLN A 78 -4.31 -3.88 -4.13
C GLN A 78 -2.87 -3.63 -4.60
N ARG A 79 -2.34 -2.42 -4.40
CA ARG A 79 -0.92 -2.10 -4.72
C ARG A 79 0.05 -2.97 -3.93
N GLU A 80 -0.21 -3.23 -2.66
CA GLU A 80 0.65 -4.09 -1.84
C GLU A 80 0.57 -5.56 -2.29
N LYS A 81 -0.62 -6.06 -2.63
CA LYS A 81 -0.79 -7.40 -3.21
C LYS A 81 -0.06 -7.53 -4.56
N GLU A 82 -0.15 -6.51 -5.40
CA GLU A 82 0.56 -6.46 -6.67
C GLU A 82 2.08 -6.46 -6.45
N LYS A 83 2.59 -5.65 -5.52
CA LYS A 83 4.01 -5.68 -5.14
C LYS A 83 4.45 -7.04 -4.63
N GLU A 84 3.64 -7.70 -3.81
CA GLU A 84 3.94 -9.04 -3.31
C GLU A 84 3.95 -10.06 -4.45
N SER A 85 3.03 -9.96 -5.41
CA SER A 85 3.02 -10.82 -6.61
C SER A 85 4.18 -10.54 -7.57
N LEU A 86 4.67 -9.29 -7.57
CA LEU A 86 5.78 -8.81 -8.41
C LEU A 86 7.15 -8.97 -7.74
N LYS A 87 7.21 -9.29 -6.44
CA LYS A 87 8.42 -9.83 -5.82
C LYS A 87 8.76 -11.11 -6.57
N ARG A 88 9.54 -10.97 -7.63
CA ARG A 88 10.10 -12.10 -8.35
C ARG A 88 10.86 -12.91 -7.32
N ARG A 89 10.71 -14.24 -7.41
CA ARG A 89 11.50 -15.24 -6.66
C ARG A 89 13.02 -15.00 -6.72
N ASP A 90 13.48 -14.10 -7.59
CA ASP A 90 14.87 -13.76 -7.83
C ASP A 90 15.49 -12.86 -6.74
N GLU A 91 14.71 -12.08 -5.98
CA GLU A 91 15.28 -11.25 -4.88
C GLU A 91 15.82 -12.10 -3.72
N GLU A 92 15.30 -13.32 -3.53
CA GLU A 92 15.77 -14.24 -2.50
C GLU A 92 17.10 -14.93 -2.83
N GLN A 93 17.65 -14.75 -4.05
CA GLN A 93 18.91 -15.36 -4.47
C GLN A 93 19.98 -14.36 -4.97
N VAL A 94 19.80 -13.07 -4.76
CA VAL A 94 20.88 -12.10 -5.02
C VAL A 94 21.83 -12.11 -3.83
N VAL A 95 22.97 -12.79 -3.98
CA VAL A 95 24.08 -12.69 -3.03
C VAL A 95 24.77 -11.35 -3.25
N GLU A 96 25.00 -10.60 -2.17
CA GLU A 96 25.72 -9.33 -2.24
C GLU A 96 27.19 -9.57 -2.65
N THR A 97 27.52 -9.21 -3.89
CA THR A 97 28.90 -9.17 -4.38
C THR A 97 29.53 -7.82 -4.07
N VAL A 98 30.86 -7.73 -4.12
CA VAL A 98 31.60 -6.48 -3.92
C VAL A 98 31.16 -5.40 -4.93
N ASN A 99 30.91 -5.80 -6.18
CA ASN A 99 30.45 -4.89 -7.23
C ASN A 99 29.04 -4.38 -6.94
N LEU A 100 28.12 -5.27 -6.53
CA LEU A 100 26.75 -4.88 -6.20
C LEU A 100 26.70 -3.93 -4.99
N ALA A 101 27.52 -4.17 -3.96
CA ALA A 101 27.64 -3.29 -2.82
C ALA A 101 28.13 -1.88 -3.22
N ALA A 102 29.13 -1.80 -4.10
CA ALA A 102 29.65 -0.55 -4.64
C ALA A 102 28.61 0.19 -5.49
N ILE A 103 27.89 -0.52 -6.36
CA ILE A 103 26.81 0.04 -7.19
C ILE A 103 25.71 0.61 -6.29
N HIS A 104 25.28 -0.12 -5.26
CA HIS A 104 24.28 0.37 -4.30
C HIS A 104 24.75 1.61 -3.54
N GLN A 105 26.03 1.69 -3.17
CA GLN A 105 26.58 2.88 -2.54
C GLN A 105 26.56 4.09 -3.48
N ILE A 106 27.01 3.90 -4.72
CA ILE A 106 27.00 4.95 -5.75
C ILE A 106 25.57 5.40 -6.07
N ALA A 107 24.62 4.47 -6.16
CA ALA A 107 23.21 4.77 -6.42
C ALA A 107 22.60 5.64 -5.30
N ARG A 108 22.86 5.31 -4.02
CA ARG A 108 22.44 6.14 -2.88
C ARG A 108 23.05 7.54 -2.94
N ASP A 109 24.34 7.62 -3.23
CA ASP A 109 25.04 8.89 -3.37
C ASP A 109 24.48 9.75 -4.50
N CYS A 110 24.18 9.14 -5.65
CA CYS A 110 23.56 9.79 -6.80
C CYS A 110 22.17 10.33 -6.47
N HIS A 111 21.34 9.53 -5.77
CA HIS A 111 20.01 9.95 -5.33
C HIS A 111 20.07 11.15 -4.38
N VAL A 112 20.96 11.13 -3.39
CA VAL A 112 21.11 12.21 -2.41
C VAL A 112 21.69 13.48 -3.03
N LYS A 113 22.68 13.33 -3.92
CA LYS A 113 23.42 14.47 -4.51
C LYS A 113 22.80 14.98 -5.82
N GLY A 114 21.73 14.35 -6.31
CA GLY A 114 21.10 14.69 -7.58
C GLY A 114 22.02 14.51 -8.80
N LYS A 115 22.90 13.50 -8.76
CA LYS A 115 23.86 13.22 -9.84
C LYS A 115 23.44 12.00 -10.65
N ILE A 116 23.86 11.94 -11.92
CA ILE A 116 23.69 10.77 -12.77
C ILE A 116 24.90 9.85 -12.58
N GLY A 117 24.65 8.60 -12.22
CA GLY A 117 25.65 7.53 -12.18
C GLY A 117 25.51 6.61 -13.39
N VAL A 118 26.62 6.20 -13.98
CA VAL A 118 26.68 5.23 -15.09
C VAL A 118 27.51 4.04 -14.63
N VAL A 119 26.94 2.83 -14.74
CA VAL A 119 27.64 1.57 -14.50
C VAL A 119 27.98 0.98 -15.86
N TYR A 120 29.26 0.67 -16.08
CA TYR A 120 29.75 0.05 -17.31
C TYR A 120 30.79 -1.02 -16.97
N GLY A 121 30.91 -2.02 -17.83
CA GLY A 121 31.83 -3.13 -17.68
C GLY A 121 31.58 -4.18 -18.74
N ASP A 122 32.48 -5.15 -18.81
CA ASP A 122 32.29 -6.32 -19.67
C ASP A 122 31.08 -7.14 -19.20
N SER A 123 30.51 -7.90 -20.14
CA SER A 123 29.39 -8.80 -19.82
C SER A 123 29.77 -9.79 -18.72
N SER A 124 28.85 -10.01 -17.79
CA SER A 124 28.97 -10.99 -16.69
C SER A 124 29.91 -10.63 -15.53
N LEU A 125 30.31 -9.36 -15.39
CA LEU A 125 31.09 -8.91 -14.22
C LEU A 125 30.25 -8.75 -12.94
N GLY A 126 28.92 -8.74 -13.06
CA GLY A 126 27.99 -8.50 -11.94
C GLY A 126 27.81 -7.01 -11.69
#